data_AF-K0SBT4-F1
#
_entry.id   AF-K0SBT4-F1
#
_cell.length_a   1.000
_cell.length_b   1.000
_cell.length_c   1.000
_cell.angle_alpha   90.00
_cell.angle_beta   90.00
_cell.angle_gamma   90.00
#
_symmetry.space_group_name_H-M   'P 1'
#
loop_
_entity.id
_entity.type
_entity.pdbx_description
1 polymer ?
#
loop_
_entity_poly.entity_id
_entity_poly.type
_entity_poly.pdbx_seq_one_letter_code
_entity_poly.pdbx_strand_id
1 'polypeptide(L)'
;MWSPVLPDIRFNVPRQYVHSLLFVREAAFASRRRWEYERRREQSIRQFFWLRLEGVLQNTFGFHQDVFYGLGRYQWEHWVGSHPSLLPCEMHSSKMSFMDMAMQEVVEEDARPRKSKLEEQWSLGPNRLMIFDHPPGQSPKWLKRNDREGNFRQYYLTAGHLIRWIEQYQQVPALDSWVYRHFPSGAAWRQLVEKHGVDVINAVLERDRTDVYSPFASAQPEIKFEDIGPNARAVFYQITIPNDSRKHALDVLSDQLQVIEATQKMASLHYSLSGDGESLAAKTVEDFCGRHSSVRCHLLGAFSDERIDGNMLESLFKYCDANRDREVVYLSNQLSVHGADVFEANRTKTITAHVLSKDCRLAQQDTSCNVCGSEFYALPFMSFVGNMFAARCEYVKNLSSPRAFMAERREAAGDVLMDELKKHLVTGFRKNLDSPYFLGIHQYSTRHWIGSHPDLVPCDVAPLQAPEHSSQIELARLQAPRRNIALHEDIEDANRKDSDVRSSEARRVREYMYLAGNICKWYHHYSRVPGDSSWVWAYFPDGDMWKSAVSIFGKNAITKVSQQYIVEERRD
;
A
#
# COMPACT_ATOMS: atom_id res chain seq x y z
N MET A 1 -14.42 -37.24 46.28
CA MET A 1 -14.22 -38.65 45.91
C MET A 1 -14.87 -38.88 44.57
N TRP A 2 -14.41 -39.88 43.79
CA TRP A 2 -14.67 -40.13 42.36
C TRP A 2 -13.64 -39.50 41.41
N SER A 3 -12.43 -40.08 41.41
CA SER A 3 -11.57 -40.15 40.23
C SER A 3 -12.00 -41.35 39.38
N PRO A 4 -12.02 -41.27 38.04
CA PRO A 4 -12.12 -42.45 37.20
C PRO A 4 -10.75 -43.09 37.07
N VAL A 5 -10.63 -44.34 37.52
CA VAL A 5 -9.49 -45.21 37.27
C VAL A 5 -9.53 -45.59 35.78
N LEU A 6 -8.59 -45.08 34.99
CA LEU A 6 -8.33 -45.59 33.65
C LEU A 6 -7.54 -46.91 33.76
N PRO A 7 -7.80 -47.93 32.91
CA PRO A 7 -7.01 -49.15 32.92
C PRO A 7 -5.60 -48.85 32.41
N ASP A 8 -4.60 -49.38 33.13
CA ASP A 8 -3.20 -49.37 32.70
C ASP A 8 -3.01 -50.33 31.52
N ILE A 9 -3.38 -49.88 30.32
CA ILE A 9 -3.15 -50.62 29.07
C ILE A 9 -1.67 -50.42 28.71
N ARG A 10 -0.83 -51.33 29.21
CA ARG A 10 0.54 -51.47 28.73
C ARG A 10 0.51 -52.06 27.32
N PHE A 11 0.49 -51.19 26.31
CA PHE A 11 0.85 -51.59 24.96
C PHE A 11 2.32 -52.00 24.98
N ASN A 12 2.57 -53.30 24.84
CA ASN A 12 3.90 -53.84 24.60
C ASN A 12 4.27 -53.54 23.16
N VAL A 13 4.63 -52.27 22.88
CA VAL A 13 5.08 -51.82 21.57
C VAL A 13 6.45 -52.46 21.32
N PRO A 14 6.63 -53.30 20.28
CA PRO A 14 7.93 -53.89 19.98
C PRO A 14 8.98 -52.78 19.83
N ARG A 15 10.18 -52.96 20.39
CA ARG A 15 11.31 -51.98 20.33
C ARG A 15 11.56 -51.40 18.93
N GLN A 16 11.15 -52.11 17.89
CA GLN A 16 11.25 -51.73 16.47
C GLN A 16 10.34 -50.55 16.08
N TYR A 17 9.24 -50.30 16.79
CA TYR A 17 8.31 -49.17 16.54
C TYR A 17 8.55 -47.95 17.43
N VAL A 18 9.34 -48.10 18.51
CA VAL A 18 9.71 -46.99 19.41
C VAL A 18 10.66 -46.01 18.69
N HIS A 19 11.56 -46.52 17.85
CA HIS A 19 12.40 -45.71 16.97
C HIS A 19 11.57 -44.94 15.94
N SER A 20 10.53 -45.54 15.37
CA SER A 20 9.64 -44.88 14.40
C SER A 20 8.82 -43.76 15.04
N LEU A 21 8.32 -43.94 16.27
CA LEU A 21 7.58 -42.91 17.01
C LEU A 21 8.47 -41.74 17.47
N LEU A 22 9.73 -42.00 17.85
CA LEU A 22 10.73 -40.96 18.12
C LEU A 22 11.08 -40.19 16.85
N PHE A 23 11.29 -40.87 15.72
CA PHE A 23 11.58 -40.23 14.43
C PHE A 23 10.40 -39.36 13.95
N VAL A 24 9.16 -39.81 14.13
CA VAL A 24 7.96 -39.02 13.80
C VAL A 24 7.82 -37.79 14.70
N ARG A 25 8.13 -37.92 16.01
CA ARG A 25 8.14 -36.77 16.94
C ARG A 25 9.26 -35.78 16.63
N GLU A 26 10.46 -36.25 16.34
CA GLU A 26 11.59 -35.41 15.95
C GLU A 26 11.36 -34.74 14.60
N ALA A 27 10.81 -35.44 13.61
CA ALA A 27 10.42 -34.87 12.33
C ALA A 27 9.30 -33.83 12.47
N ALA A 28 8.28 -34.08 13.30
CA ALA A 28 7.23 -33.11 13.61
C ALA A 28 7.78 -31.87 14.35
N PHE A 29 8.73 -32.08 15.26
CA PHE A 29 9.39 -31.00 15.99
C PHE A 29 10.31 -30.15 15.10
N ALA A 30 11.10 -30.79 14.24
CA ALA A 30 11.93 -30.14 13.23
C ALA A 30 11.07 -29.38 12.20
N SER A 31 9.96 -29.99 11.77
CA SER A 31 8.97 -29.34 10.90
C SER A 31 8.41 -28.08 11.58
N ARG A 32 7.95 -28.18 12.84
CA ARG A 32 7.42 -27.03 13.59
C ARG A 32 8.42 -25.89 13.75
N ARG A 33 9.69 -26.21 14.05
CA ARG A 33 10.76 -25.20 14.17
C ARG A 33 11.07 -24.54 12.83
N ARG A 34 11.07 -25.31 11.74
CA ARG A 34 11.25 -24.79 10.39
C ARG A 34 10.12 -23.84 10.00
N TRP A 35 8.87 -24.24 10.22
CA TRP A 35 7.70 -23.38 9.99
C TRP A 35 7.77 -22.08 10.78
N GLU A 36 8.20 -22.14 12.05
CA GLU A 36 8.35 -20.94 12.88
C GLU A 36 9.45 -20.01 12.38
N TYR A 37 10.60 -20.53 11.96
CA TYR A 37 11.66 -19.73 11.36
C TYR A 37 11.19 -19.03 10.07
N GLU A 38 10.56 -19.79 9.16
CA GLU A 38 10.04 -19.25 7.90
C GLU A 38 9.00 -18.14 8.17
N ARG A 39 8.07 -18.38 9.11
CA ARG A 39 7.06 -17.39 9.53
C ARG A 39 7.68 -16.12 10.08
N ARG A 40 8.65 -16.22 11.00
CA ARG A 40 9.31 -15.05 11.58
C ARG A 40 10.18 -14.29 10.60
N ARG A 41 10.84 -15.00 9.68
CA ARG A 41 11.57 -14.35 8.58
C ARG A 41 10.61 -13.56 7.71
N GLU A 42 9.48 -14.15 7.33
CA GLU A 42 8.45 -13.44 6.58
C GLU A 42 7.90 -12.21 7.31
N GLN A 43 7.72 -12.31 8.63
CA GLN A 43 7.37 -11.17 9.47
C GLN A 43 8.45 -10.08 9.42
N SER A 44 9.73 -10.46 9.48
CA SER A 44 10.85 -9.51 9.40
C SER A 44 10.91 -8.75 8.08
N ILE A 45 10.51 -9.39 6.98
CA ILE A 45 10.46 -8.75 5.66
C ILE A 45 9.26 -7.81 5.57
N ARG A 46 8.09 -8.21 6.10
CA ARG A 46 6.91 -7.33 6.21
C ARG A 46 7.22 -6.08 7.01
N GLN A 47 7.88 -6.23 8.16
CA GLN A 47 8.30 -5.12 9.00
C GLN A 47 9.26 -4.17 8.26
N PHE A 48 10.16 -4.71 7.43
CA PHE A 48 11.00 -3.88 6.58
C PHE A 48 10.19 -3.10 5.54
N PHE A 49 9.32 -3.77 4.79
CA PHE A 49 8.46 -3.12 3.80
C PHE A 49 7.61 -2.03 4.42
N TRP A 50 7.08 -2.32 5.60
CA TRP A 50 6.36 -1.39 6.44
C TRP A 50 7.19 -0.11 6.73
N LEU A 51 8.38 -0.27 7.30
CA LEU A 51 9.26 0.87 7.63
C LEU A 51 9.72 1.64 6.38
N ARG A 52 9.83 0.98 5.24
CA ARG A 52 10.14 1.63 3.97
C ARG A 52 8.98 2.49 3.48
N LEU A 53 7.74 2.01 3.57
CA LEU A 53 6.54 2.77 3.21
C LEU A 53 6.30 3.97 4.15
N GLU A 54 6.83 3.92 5.38
CA GLU A 54 6.88 5.06 6.31
C GLU A 54 8.04 6.03 6.04
N GLY A 55 8.88 5.78 5.03
CA GLY A 55 10.07 6.59 4.74
C GLY A 55 11.21 6.43 5.74
N VAL A 56 11.07 5.56 6.74
CA VAL A 56 12.08 5.34 7.78
C VAL A 56 13.28 4.59 7.23
N LEU A 57 13.05 3.57 6.41
CA LEU A 57 14.11 2.76 5.79
C LEU A 57 14.11 2.85 4.28
N GLN A 58 15.24 2.52 3.68
CA GLN A 58 15.42 2.45 2.23
C GLN A 58 16.18 1.18 1.83
N ASN A 59 16.09 0.82 0.55
CA ASN A 59 16.89 -0.23 -0.07
C ASN A 59 17.55 0.27 -1.37
N THR A 60 18.87 0.33 -1.38
CA THR A 60 19.61 0.77 -2.58
C THR A 60 19.72 -0.26 -3.70
N PHE A 61 19.39 -1.53 -3.46
CA PHE A 61 19.52 -2.57 -4.49
C PHE A 61 18.39 -2.57 -5.51
N GLY A 62 17.34 -1.77 -5.34
CA GLY A 62 16.33 -1.50 -6.37
C GLY A 62 15.50 -2.69 -6.87
N PHE A 63 15.75 -3.92 -6.38
CA PHE A 63 15.07 -5.13 -6.82
C PHE A 63 14.56 -5.93 -5.61
N HIS A 64 13.26 -6.24 -5.63
CA HIS A 64 12.63 -7.20 -4.73
C HIS A 64 12.91 -8.62 -5.23
N GLN A 65 14.11 -9.14 -4.95
CA GLN A 65 14.46 -10.52 -5.30
C GLN A 65 14.49 -11.41 -4.08
N ASP A 66 13.91 -12.60 -4.21
CA ASP A 66 13.80 -13.61 -3.16
C ASP A 66 15.16 -13.98 -2.53
N VAL A 67 16.24 -13.99 -3.32
CA VAL A 67 17.61 -14.22 -2.85
C VAL A 67 18.07 -13.23 -1.77
N PHE A 68 17.70 -11.96 -1.86
CA PHE A 68 18.16 -10.93 -0.92
C PHE A 68 17.46 -10.97 0.43
N TYR A 69 16.29 -11.60 0.46
CA TYR A 69 15.48 -11.79 1.66
C TYR A 69 15.57 -13.22 2.22
N GLY A 70 16.35 -14.10 1.58
CA GLY A 70 16.52 -15.48 2.00
C GLY A 70 15.23 -16.30 1.85
N LEU A 71 14.44 -16.03 0.83
CA LEU A 71 13.20 -16.76 0.55
C LEU A 71 13.45 -17.96 -0.37
N GLY A 72 12.53 -18.93 -0.35
CA GLY A 72 12.61 -20.12 -1.20
C GLY A 72 13.89 -20.91 -0.95
N ARG A 73 14.66 -21.18 -2.02
CA ARG A 73 15.89 -21.99 -1.94
C ARG A 73 17.02 -21.33 -1.13
N TYR A 74 17.00 -19.99 -1.05
CA TYR A 74 18.04 -19.19 -0.42
C TYR A 74 17.93 -19.14 1.11
N GLN A 75 16.92 -19.80 1.68
CA GLN A 75 16.71 -19.81 3.12
C GLN A 75 17.90 -20.36 3.91
N TRP A 76 18.59 -21.35 3.38
CA TRP A 76 19.70 -22.01 4.06
C TRP A 76 20.93 -21.11 4.11
N GLU A 77 21.15 -20.32 3.06
CA GLU A 77 22.24 -19.35 2.96
C GLU A 77 22.07 -18.22 3.99
N HIS A 78 20.83 -17.81 4.25
CA HIS A 78 20.54 -16.75 5.23
C HIS A 78 20.44 -17.27 6.67
N TRP A 79 20.10 -18.54 6.88
CA TRP A 79 19.85 -19.10 8.22
C TRP A 79 21.10 -19.12 9.10
N VAL A 80 22.25 -19.53 8.57
CA VAL A 80 23.50 -19.57 9.34
C VAL A 80 23.95 -18.16 9.73
N GLY A 81 23.72 -17.19 8.85
CA GLY A 81 24.05 -15.78 9.07
C GLY A 81 23.04 -15.00 9.93
N SER A 82 21.90 -15.60 10.29
CA SER A 82 20.78 -14.84 10.86
C SER A 82 20.80 -14.67 12.38
N HIS A 83 21.71 -15.28 13.14
CA HIS A 83 21.72 -15.13 14.60
C HIS A 83 22.53 -13.90 15.08
N PRO A 84 22.07 -13.09 16.06
CA PRO A 84 22.77 -11.87 16.50
C PRO A 84 24.10 -12.13 17.21
N SER A 85 24.33 -13.36 17.68
CA SER A 85 25.59 -13.78 18.30
C SER A 85 26.61 -14.36 17.32
N LEU A 86 26.35 -14.28 16.01
CA LEU A 86 27.27 -14.79 15.00
C LEU A 86 28.64 -14.13 15.14
N LEU A 87 29.70 -14.94 15.17
CA LEU A 87 31.09 -14.50 15.10
C LEU A 87 31.70 -15.12 13.84
N PRO A 88 31.68 -14.42 12.70
CA PRO A 88 32.18 -14.99 11.45
C PRO A 88 33.71 -15.09 11.46
N CYS A 89 34.22 -16.24 11.05
CA CYS A 89 35.64 -16.45 10.74
C CYS A 89 35.76 -16.91 9.29
N GLU A 90 36.69 -16.33 8.55
CA GLU A 90 36.95 -16.68 7.15
C GLU A 90 38.39 -17.20 7.03
N MET A 91 38.58 -18.30 6.30
CA MET A 91 39.89 -18.94 6.10
C MET A 91 40.74 -18.26 5.01
N HIS A 92 40.28 -17.12 4.49
CA HIS A 92 40.90 -16.46 3.36
C HIS A 92 41.51 -15.12 3.77
N SER A 93 42.56 -14.73 3.06
CA SER A 93 43.15 -13.39 3.19
C SER A 93 42.07 -12.34 2.92
N SER A 94 42.08 -11.24 3.67
CA SER A 94 41.20 -10.09 3.44
C SER A 94 41.32 -9.46 2.05
N LYS A 95 42.33 -9.86 1.27
CA LYS A 95 42.58 -9.44 -0.11
C LYS A 95 41.93 -10.36 -1.16
N MET A 96 41.42 -11.52 -0.77
CA MET A 96 40.79 -12.49 -1.69
C MET A 96 39.33 -12.11 -1.92
N SER A 97 38.92 -11.97 -3.18
CA SER A 97 37.55 -11.65 -3.57
C SER A 97 36.73 -12.91 -3.90
N PHE A 98 35.40 -12.76 -3.98
CA PHE A 98 34.52 -13.85 -4.43
C PHE A 98 34.89 -14.36 -5.83
N MET A 99 35.24 -13.48 -6.77
CA MET A 99 35.62 -13.90 -8.12
C MET A 99 36.98 -14.62 -8.12
N ASP A 100 37.94 -14.21 -7.29
CA ASP A 100 39.21 -14.93 -7.15
C ASP A 100 38.98 -16.37 -6.66
N MET A 101 38.03 -16.55 -5.72
CA MET A 101 37.62 -17.87 -5.24
C MET A 101 36.85 -18.68 -6.30
N ALA A 102 35.91 -18.03 -7.01
CA ALA A 102 35.00 -18.68 -7.95
C ALA A 102 35.67 -19.05 -9.29
N MET A 103 36.58 -18.21 -9.78
CA MET A 103 37.28 -18.43 -11.04
C MET A 103 38.48 -19.37 -10.91
N GLN A 104 38.74 -19.90 -9.70
CA GLN A 104 39.91 -20.72 -9.42
C GLN A 104 41.19 -20.10 -10.03
N GLU A 105 41.36 -18.78 -9.91
CA GLU A 105 42.69 -18.17 -10.07
C GLU A 105 43.53 -18.55 -8.84
N VAL A 106 43.67 -19.85 -8.62
CA VAL A 106 44.86 -20.43 -8.05
C VAL A 106 45.93 -20.02 -9.05
N VAL A 107 46.66 -18.96 -8.69
CA VAL A 107 47.87 -18.51 -9.36
C VAL A 107 48.62 -19.76 -9.83
N GLU A 108 48.65 -19.98 -11.15
CA GLU A 108 49.38 -21.10 -11.76
C GLU A 108 50.79 -21.12 -11.18
N GLU A 109 51.20 -22.30 -10.73
CA GLU A 109 52.37 -22.56 -9.88
C GLU A 109 53.73 -22.16 -10.50
N ASP A 110 53.75 -21.71 -11.77
CA ASP A 110 54.98 -21.51 -12.53
C ASP A 110 55.45 -20.04 -12.66
N ALA A 111 54.80 -19.08 -12.00
CA ALA A 111 55.22 -17.68 -12.01
C ALA A 111 55.95 -17.23 -10.72
N ARG A 112 57.09 -17.87 -10.42
CA ARG A 112 58.11 -17.49 -9.40
C ARG A 112 57.65 -17.46 -7.92
N PRO A 113 58.39 -18.10 -7.01
CA PRO A 113 58.03 -18.15 -5.60
C PRO A 113 58.28 -16.79 -4.94
N ARG A 114 57.22 -15.98 -4.74
CA ARG A 114 57.20 -15.09 -3.58
C ARG A 114 57.06 -15.98 -2.33
N LYS A 115 58.19 -16.52 -1.89
CA LYS A 115 58.43 -16.93 -0.51
C LYS A 115 58.27 -15.70 0.39
N SER A 116 57.04 -15.34 0.69
CA SER A 116 56.71 -14.59 1.90
C SER A 116 55.28 -14.94 2.27
N LYS A 117 55.14 -15.93 3.16
CA LYS A 117 54.03 -16.01 4.11
C LYS A 117 52.66 -15.60 3.53
N LEU A 118 52.10 -16.39 2.62
CA LEU A 118 50.70 -16.77 2.84
C LEU A 118 50.72 -17.83 3.93
N GLU A 119 51.12 -17.42 5.15
CA GLU A 119 50.56 -18.05 6.33
C GLU A 119 49.05 -18.02 6.11
N GLU A 120 48.34 -19.10 6.41
CA GLU A 120 46.88 -19.11 6.47
C GLU A 120 46.45 -17.96 7.39
N GLN A 121 46.27 -16.78 6.79
CA GLN A 121 45.94 -15.57 7.52
C GLN A 121 44.44 -15.63 7.69
N TRP A 122 44.04 -16.30 8.77
CA TRP A 122 42.69 -16.22 9.30
C TRP A 122 42.36 -14.75 9.50
N SER A 123 41.27 -14.31 8.89
CA SER A 123 40.71 -13.01 9.17
C SER A 123 39.32 -13.19 9.77
N LEU A 124 38.97 -12.31 10.71
CA LEU A 124 37.58 -12.19 11.13
C LEU A 124 36.82 -11.63 9.94
N GLY A 125 35.86 -12.40 9.45
CA GLY A 125 34.90 -11.90 8.47
C GLY A 125 34.03 -10.78 9.07
N PRO A 126 33.14 -10.18 8.27
CA PRO A 126 32.93 -10.46 6.85
C PRO A 126 33.85 -9.62 5.95
N ASN A 127 34.26 -10.19 4.81
CA ASN A 127 34.95 -9.44 3.76
C ASN A 127 33.96 -8.55 2.98
N ARG A 128 34.31 -7.27 2.75
CA ARG A 128 33.42 -6.30 2.07
C ARG A 128 33.56 -6.31 0.54
N LEU A 129 34.58 -6.96 0.02
CA LEU A 129 34.92 -6.92 -1.39
C LEU A 129 34.14 -8.02 -2.13
N MET A 130 33.07 -7.58 -2.79
CA MET A 130 32.36 -8.28 -3.87
C MET A 130 31.19 -9.18 -3.46
N ILE A 131 29.98 -8.60 -3.52
CA ILE A 131 28.77 -9.39 -3.82
C ILE A 131 28.23 -9.00 -5.21
N PHE A 132 28.62 -7.86 -5.80
CA PHE A 132 28.25 -7.48 -7.18
C PHE A 132 29.39 -6.70 -7.86
N ASP A 133 29.70 -7.07 -9.11
CA ASP A 133 30.68 -6.53 -10.08
C ASP A 133 31.22 -5.12 -9.83
N HIS A 134 32.10 -4.95 -8.84
CA HIS A 134 32.82 -3.69 -8.66
C HIS A 134 34.32 -3.97 -8.61
N PRO A 135 35.12 -3.31 -9.48
CA PRO A 135 36.57 -3.47 -9.48
C PRO A 135 37.14 -3.22 -8.07
N PRO A 136 38.19 -3.96 -7.68
CA PRO A 136 38.89 -3.73 -6.42
C PRO A 136 39.24 -2.24 -6.24
N GLY A 137 38.86 -1.66 -5.10
CA GLY A 137 39.15 -0.26 -4.77
C GLY A 137 38.01 0.74 -5.02
N GLN A 138 36.92 0.34 -5.66
CA GLN A 138 35.71 1.18 -5.76
C GLN A 138 34.71 0.83 -4.65
N SER A 139 34.25 1.84 -3.90
CA SER A 139 33.10 1.65 -3.00
C SER A 139 31.85 1.48 -3.86
N PRO A 140 30.92 0.58 -3.52
CA PRO A 140 29.69 0.45 -4.29
C PRO A 140 28.99 1.80 -4.40
N LYS A 141 28.43 2.13 -5.58
CA LYS A 141 27.74 3.43 -5.80
C LYS A 141 26.63 3.70 -4.76
N TRP A 142 26.06 2.62 -4.20
CA TRP A 142 25.07 2.69 -3.14
C TRP A 142 25.64 2.95 -1.74
N LEU A 143 26.91 2.59 -1.49
CA LEU A 143 27.61 2.89 -0.26
C LEU A 143 28.34 4.23 -0.39
N LYS A 144 27.59 5.31 -0.24
CA LYS A 144 28.17 6.66 -0.22
C LYS A 144 28.86 6.87 1.12
N ARG A 145 30.20 6.87 1.14
CA ARG A 145 31.02 7.04 2.37
C ARG A 145 30.64 8.28 3.19
N ASN A 146 30.10 9.31 2.54
CA ASN A 146 29.73 10.57 3.17
C ASN A 146 28.23 10.68 3.49
N ASP A 147 27.41 9.71 3.11
CA ASP A 147 25.96 9.71 3.33
C ASP A 147 25.61 8.96 4.62
N ARG A 148 25.87 9.59 5.77
CA ARG A 148 25.63 8.96 7.09
C ARG A 148 24.17 8.57 7.27
N GLU A 149 23.26 9.43 6.83
CA GLU A 149 21.82 9.22 6.95
C GLU A 149 21.32 8.12 6.02
N GLY A 150 21.73 8.16 4.75
CA GLY A 150 21.36 7.11 3.81
C GLY A 150 21.87 5.73 4.23
N ASN A 151 23.09 5.66 4.78
CA ASN A 151 23.63 4.43 5.34
C ASN A 151 22.91 3.99 6.62
N PHE A 152 22.44 4.93 7.46
CA PHE A 152 21.68 4.61 8.67
C PHE A 152 20.34 3.94 8.33
N ARG A 153 19.67 4.41 7.27
CA ARG A 153 18.36 3.91 6.80
C ARG A 153 18.42 2.66 5.91
N GLN A 154 19.61 2.17 5.58
CA GLN A 154 19.78 1.13 4.57
C GLN A 154 19.47 -0.28 5.13
N TYR A 155 18.50 -0.97 4.51
CA TYR A 155 18.10 -2.33 4.91
C TYR A 155 19.26 -3.34 4.95
N TYR A 156 20.13 -3.30 3.94
CA TYR A 156 21.23 -4.26 3.84
C TYR A 156 22.41 -3.97 4.78
N LEU A 157 22.29 -2.97 5.65
CA LEU A 157 23.26 -2.65 6.69
C LEU A 157 22.67 -2.95 8.08
N THR A 158 23.16 -2.30 9.12
CA THR A 158 22.77 -2.55 10.52
C THR A 158 21.24 -2.54 10.74
N ALA A 159 20.51 -1.66 10.07
CA ALA A 159 19.07 -1.50 10.26
C ALA A 159 18.28 -2.78 9.93
N GLY A 160 18.46 -3.35 8.74
CA GLY A 160 17.72 -4.58 8.38
C GLY A 160 18.23 -5.81 9.11
N HIS A 161 19.51 -5.86 9.50
CA HIS A 161 19.99 -6.91 10.39
C HIS A 161 19.32 -6.85 11.77
N LEU A 162 19.16 -5.65 12.36
CA LEU A 162 18.42 -5.48 13.61
C LEU A 162 16.96 -5.94 13.48
N ILE A 163 16.27 -5.57 12.39
CA ILE A 163 14.90 -6.06 12.13
C ILE A 163 14.87 -7.59 12.09
N ARG A 164 15.79 -8.21 11.33
CA ARG A 164 15.88 -9.68 11.25
C ARG A 164 16.09 -10.30 12.63
N TRP A 165 17.02 -9.77 13.42
CA TRP A 165 17.34 -10.33 14.75
C TRP A 165 16.21 -10.17 15.75
N ILE A 166 15.56 -9.00 15.78
CA ILE A 166 14.43 -8.74 16.68
C ILE A 166 13.25 -9.62 16.29
N GLU A 167 12.85 -9.65 15.03
CA GLU A 167 11.68 -10.40 14.59
C GLU A 167 11.89 -11.92 14.67
N GLN A 168 13.09 -12.41 14.33
CA GLN A 168 13.37 -13.85 14.34
C GLN A 168 13.75 -14.38 15.72
N TYR A 169 14.52 -13.63 16.51
CA TYR A 169 15.12 -14.12 17.75
C TYR A 169 14.74 -13.32 19.00
N GLN A 170 14.05 -12.18 18.85
CA GLN A 170 13.70 -11.28 19.95
C GLN A 170 14.94 -10.83 20.72
N GLN A 171 16.03 -10.58 19.98
CA GLN A 171 17.35 -10.26 20.50
C GLN A 171 18.04 -9.21 19.63
N VAL A 172 18.99 -8.51 20.24
CA VAL A 172 19.93 -7.61 19.58
C VAL A 172 21.36 -8.09 19.83
N PRO A 173 22.33 -7.76 18.97
CA PRO A 173 23.74 -8.07 19.23
C PRO A 173 24.22 -7.45 20.54
N ALA A 174 25.20 -8.10 21.20
CA ALA A 174 25.89 -7.52 22.34
C ALA A 174 26.54 -6.17 21.94
N LEU A 175 26.63 -5.21 22.87
CA LEU A 175 27.10 -3.85 22.57
C LEU A 175 28.55 -3.80 22.06
N ASP A 176 29.36 -4.82 22.36
CA ASP A 176 30.73 -5.01 21.88
C ASP A 176 30.84 -5.81 20.57
N SER A 177 29.70 -6.27 20.04
CA SER A 177 29.60 -7.05 18.80
C SER A 177 30.33 -6.37 17.64
N TRP A 178 30.96 -7.19 16.80
CA TRP A 178 31.66 -6.74 15.60
C TRP A 178 30.72 -5.97 14.65
N VAL A 179 29.43 -6.29 14.65
CA VAL A 179 28.39 -5.70 13.79
C VAL A 179 28.43 -4.17 13.84
N TYR A 180 28.48 -3.58 15.04
CA TYR A 180 28.43 -2.13 15.21
C TYR A 180 29.70 -1.41 14.75
N ARG A 181 30.84 -2.11 14.75
CA ARG A 181 32.12 -1.60 14.23
C ARG A 181 32.24 -1.84 12.73
N HIS A 182 31.63 -2.92 12.25
CA HIS A 182 31.74 -3.35 10.88
C HIS A 182 30.78 -2.62 9.96
N PHE A 183 29.51 -2.42 10.31
CA PHE A 183 28.60 -1.75 9.37
C PHE A 183 28.71 -0.23 9.46
N PRO A 184 28.58 0.49 8.32
CA PRO A 184 28.38 1.93 8.31
C PRO A 184 27.22 2.34 9.24
N SER A 185 27.38 3.47 9.93
CA SER A 185 26.43 3.96 10.94
C SER A 185 26.16 2.99 12.10
N GLY A 186 26.94 1.91 12.24
CA GLY A 186 26.78 0.91 13.31
C GLY A 186 26.97 1.50 14.72
N ALA A 187 27.88 2.47 14.88
CA ALA A 187 28.04 3.17 16.16
C ALA A 187 26.79 3.96 16.59
N ALA A 188 26.07 4.57 15.64
CA ALA A 188 24.82 5.28 15.93
C ALA A 188 23.71 4.29 16.33
N TRP A 189 23.59 3.17 15.61
CA TRP A 189 22.68 2.09 15.97
C TRP A 189 23.02 1.47 17.33
N ARG A 190 24.30 1.32 17.68
CA ARG A 190 24.72 0.83 19.00
C ARG A 190 24.19 1.69 20.13
N GLN A 191 24.32 3.02 20.02
CA GLN A 191 23.81 3.95 21.05
C GLN A 191 22.30 3.83 21.22
N LEU A 192 21.57 3.67 20.11
CA LEU A 192 20.12 3.47 20.15
C LEU A 192 19.75 2.11 20.77
N VAL A 193 20.48 1.05 20.44
CA VAL A 193 20.29 -0.29 21.04
C VAL A 193 20.62 -0.29 22.53
N GLU A 194 21.68 0.40 22.95
CA GLU A 194 22.02 0.56 24.38
C GLU A 194 20.89 1.22 25.16
N LYS A 195 20.20 2.19 24.54
CA LYS A 195 19.08 2.91 25.16
C LYS A 195 17.75 2.16 25.10
N HIS A 196 17.45 1.50 23.99
CA HIS A 196 16.11 0.97 23.67
C HIS A 196 16.05 -0.55 23.56
N GLY A 197 17.17 -1.26 23.56
CA GLY A 197 17.22 -2.72 23.44
C GLY A 197 16.51 -3.23 22.19
N VAL A 198 15.59 -4.17 22.36
CA VAL A 198 14.78 -4.76 21.29
C VAL A 198 13.75 -3.79 20.71
N ASP A 199 13.42 -2.71 21.42
CA ASP A 199 12.45 -1.69 20.95
C ASP A 199 13.09 -0.61 20.07
N VAL A 200 14.37 -0.78 19.70
CA VAL A 200 15.13 0.21 18.93
C VAL A 200 14.48 0.58 17.60
N ILE A 201 13.78 -0.36 16.94
CA ILE A 201 13.10 -0.11 15.67
C ILE A 201 11.90 0.81 15.85
N ASN A 202 11.13 0.64 16.92
CA ASN A 202 10.00 1.51 17.25
C ASN A 202 10.48 2.91 17.62
N ALA A 203 11.56 3.01 18.40
CA ALA A 203 12.18 4.29 18.74
C ALA A 203 12.67 5.06 17.49
N VAL A 204 13.21 4.36 16.50
CA VAL A 204 13.61 4.97 15.22
C VAL A 204 12.41 5.37 14.39
N LEU A 205 11.35 4.54 14.32
CA LEU A 205 10.10 4.89 13.65
C LEU A 205 9.47 6.16 14.24
N GLU A 206 9.45 6.30 15.57
CA GLU A 206 8.92 7.50 16.24
C GLU A 206 9.75 8.76 15.94
N ARG A 207 11.09 8.61 15.87
CA ARG A 207 12.01 9.72 15.60
C ARG A 207 11.99 10.16 14.14
N ASP A 208 12.02 9.20 13.22
CA ASP A 208 12.34 9.40 11.81
C ASP A 208 11.12 9.32 10.89
N ARG A 209 9.90 9.42 11.44
CA ARG A 209 8.67 9.46 10.65
C ARG A 209 8.66 10.73 9.79
N THR A 210 9.19 10.61 8.57
CA THR A 210 9.30 11.68 7.57
C THR A 210 8.11 11.66 6.63
N ASP A 211 7.63 12.84 6.18
CA ASP A 211 6.75 13.16 5.03
C ASP A 211 5.43 12.34 4.82
N VAL A 212 5.24 11.28 5.58
CA VAL A 212 4.11 10.38 5.55
C VAL A 212 3.05 10.96 6.47
N TYR A 213 2.14 11.71 5.86
CA TYR A 213 1.06 12.38 6.55
C TYR A 213 -0.12 11.43 6.74
N SER A 214 -0.57 11.27 7.98
CA SER A 214 -1.87 10.67 8.25
C SER A 214 -2.95 11.72 7.98
N PRO A 215 -3.91 11.46 7.07
CA PRO A 215 -5.01 12.38 6.82
C PRO A 215 -5.97 12.46 8.02
N PHE A 216 -5.74 11.71 9.08
CA PHE A 216 -6.60 11.68 10.26
C PHE A 216 -5.85 12.06 11.55
N ALA A 217 -4.76 12.83 11.41
CA ALA A 217 -3.91 13.25 12.55
C ALA A 217 -4.67 14.16 13.53
N SER A 218 -5.57 15.00 13.04
CA SER A 218 -6.37 15.90 13.87
C SER A 218 -7.47 15.13 14.61
N ALA A 219 -7.68 15.49 15.88
CA ALA A 219 -8.82 15.00 16.64
C ALA A 219 -10.11 15.51 15.99
N GLN A 220 -11.10 14.62 15.83
CA GLN A 220 -12.41 15.04 15.36
C GLN A 220 -13.25 15.56 16.54
N PRO A 221 -13.86 16.74 16.41
CA PRO A 221 -14.90 17.14 17.33
C PRO A 221 -16.09 16.16 17.26
N GLU A 222 -16.83 16.04 18.35
CA GLU A 222 -18.10 15.32 18.35
C GLU A 222 -19.12 16.14 17.56
N ILE A 223 -19.51 15.63 16.39
CA ILE A 223 -20.44 16.33 15.49
C ILE A 223 -21.83 15.72 15.65
N LYS A 224 -22.79 16.55 16.03
CA LYS A 224 -24.22 16.21 15.96
C LYS A 224 -24.77 16.73 14.64
N PHE A 225 -25.23 15.81 13.79
CA PHE A 225 -25.89 16.18 12.54
C PHE A 225 -27.36 16.51 12.80
N GLU A 226 -27.78 17.69 12.40
CA GLU A 226 -29.18 18.09 12.45
C GLU A 226 -30.00 17.37 11.37
N ASP A 227 -31.31 17.21 11.59
CA ASP A 227 -32.20 16.74 10.53
C ASP A 227 -32.31 17.80 9.43
N ILE A 228 -31.93 17.41 8.22
CA ILE A 228 -31.91 18.29 7.06
C ILE A 228 -33.26 18.30 6.32
N GLY A 229 -34.23 17.49 6.75
CA GLY A 229 -35.54 17.33 6.13
C GLY A 229 -35.51 16.34 4.96
N PRO A 230 -36.67 15.81 4.51
CA PRO A 230 -36.74 14.67 3.57
C PRO A 230 -36.19 14.97 2.16
N ASN A 231 -36.20 16.23 1.71
CA ASN A 231 -35.85 16.62 0.35
C ASN A 231 -34.45 17.24 0.20
N ALA A 232 -33.72 17.46 1.31
CA ALA A 232 -32.41 18.07 1.26
C ALA A 232 -31.31 17.01 1.06
N ARG A 233 -30.32 17.34 0.23
CA ARG A 233 -29.07 16.56 0.12
C ARG A 233 -28.03 17.10 1.09
N ALA A 234 -27.31 16.20 1.76
CA ALA A 234 -26.15 16.56 2.55
C ALA A 234 -24.92 16.64 1.64
N VAL A 235 -24.29 17.81 1.59
CA VAL A 235 -23.06 18.07 0.85
C VAL A 235 -21.93 18.19 1.86
N PHE A 236 -20.94 17.33 1.74
CA PHE A 236 -19.72 17.30 2.53
C PHE A 236 -18.59 17.89 1.70
N TYR A 237 -18.22 19.13 1.97
CA TYR A 237 -17.24 19.88 1.21
C TYR A 237 -15.93 20.09 1.98
N GLN A 238 -14.86 19.48 1.50
CA GLN A 238 -13.51 19.73 1.99
C GLN A 238 -12.85 20.90 1.25
N ILE A 239 -12.54 21.97 1.97
CA ILE A 239 -11.97 23.20 1.41
C ILE A 239 -10.54 23.35 1.90
N THR A 240 -9.59 23.29 0.99
CA THR A 240 -8.17 23.50 1.25
C THR A 240 -7.72 24.82 0.62
N ILE A 241 -7.09 25.69 1.40
CA ILE A 241 -6.53 26.97 0.95
C ILE A 241 -5.05 27.01 1.31
N PRO A 242 -4.18 26.55 0.40
CA PRO A 242 -2.74 26.54 0.66
C PRO A 242 -2.16 27.95 0.57
N ASN A 243 -1.02 28.16 1.24
CA ASN A 243 -0.34 29.45 1.25
C ASN A 243 0.10 29.89 -0.15
N ASP A 244 0.72 28.98 -0.89
CA ASP A 244 1.35 29.30 -2.18
C ASP A 244 0.34 29.43 -3.33
N SER A 245 -0.91 29.00 -3.14
CA SER A 245 -1.96 29.02 -4.19
C SER A 245 -3.29 29.60 -3.69
N ARG A 246 -3.26 30.43 -2.65
CA ARG A 246 -4.43 31.02 -1.98
C ARG A 246 -5.45 31.62 -2.95
N LYS A 247 -5.00 32.46 -3.89
CA LYS A 247 -5.90 33.13 -4.85
C LYS A 247 -6.63 32.12 -5.73
N HIS A 248 -5.89 31.20 -6.36
CA HIS A 248 -6.47 30.16 -7.22
C HIS A 248 -7.45 29.28 -6.44
N ALA A 249 -7.11 28.87 -5.22
CA ALA A 249 -7.98 28.05 -4.38
C ALA A 249 -9.29 28.75 -4.00
N LEU A 250 -9.25 30.07 -3.75
CA LEU A 250 -10.44 30.89 -3.49
C LEU A 250 -11.30 31.11 -4.75
N ASP A 251 -10.67 31.27 -5.92
CA ASP A 251 -11.36 31.36 -7.20
C ASP A 251 -12.12 30.03 -7.47
N VAL A 252 -11.46 28.88 -7.27
CA VAL A 252 -12.10 27.55 -7.38
C VAL A 252 -13.24 27.38 -6.38
N LEU A 253 -13.05 27.78 -5.12
CA LEU A 253 -14.08 27.74 -4.10
C LEU A 253 -15.31 28.55 -4.54
N SER A 254 -15.09 29.78 -5.01
CA SER A 254 -16.17 30.67 -5.47
C SER A 254 -16.94 30.06 -6.64
N ASP A 255 -16.24 29.47 -7.62
CA ASP A 255 -16.86 28.79 -8.76
C ASP A 255 -17.70 27.57 -8.33
N GLN A 256 -17.20 26.74 -7.40
CA GLN A 256 -17.95 25.57 -6.92
C GLN A 256 -19.18 25.98 -6.11
N LEU A 257 -19.10 27.03 -5.29
CA LEU A 257 -20.24 27.56 -4.54
C LEU A 257 -21.35 28.05 -5.48
N GLN A 258 -21.00 28.75 -6.58
CA GLN A 258 -21.98 29.14 -7.62
C GLN A 258 -22.67 27.92 -8.25
N VAL A 259 -21.94 26.83 -8.48
CA VAL A 259 -22.54 25.60 -9.01
C VAL A 259 -23.48 24.95 -7.99
N ILE A 260 -23.12 24.95 -6.70
CA ILE A 260 -23.98 24.45 -5.63
C ILE A 260 -25.30 25.22 -5.61
N GLU A 261 -25.25 26.55 -5.65
CA GLU A 261 -26.43 27.41 -5.69
C GLU A 261 -27.32 27.09 -6.89
N ALA A 262 -26.74 27.02 -8.10
CA ALA A 262 -27.49 26.80 -9.32
C ALA A 262 -28.19 25.42 -9.37
N THR A 263 -27.59 24.42 -8.71
CA THR A 263 -27.99 23.01 -8.88
C THR A 263 -28.83 22.48 -7.72
N GLN A 264 -28.63 22.98 -6.50
CA GLN A 264 -29.24 22.44 -5.29
C GLN A 264 -30.19 23.45 -4.64
N LYS A 265 -31.48 23.33 -4.95
CA LYS A 265 -32.54 24.19 -4.37
C LYS A 265 -32.73 24.01 -2.86
N MET A 266 -32.26 22.90 -2.26
CA MET A 266 -32.21 22.66 -0.81
C MET A 266 -31.02 21.76 -0.48
N ALA A 267 -29.97 22.32 0.11
CA ALA A 267 -28.79 21.57 0.54
C ALA A 267 -28.41 21.91 1.98
N SER A 268 -27.92 20.91 2.71
CA SER A 268 -27.13 21.15 3.91
C SER A 268 -25.67 21.01 3.55
N LEU A 269 -24.94 22.13 3.58
CA LEU A 269 -23.53 22.21 3.28
C LEU A 269 -22.74 22.06 4.58
N HIS A 270 -22.26 20.85 4.84
CA HIS A 270 -21.24 20.60 5.85
C HIS A 270 -19.88 20.88 5.22
N TYR A 271 -19.01 21.64 5.88
CA TYR A 271 -17.70 21.96 5.33
C TYR A 271 -16.58 21.97 6.37
N SER A 272 -15.37 21.68 5.93
CA SER A 272 -14.14 21.85 6.71
C SER A 272 -13.18 22.77 5.99
N LEU A 273 -12.39 23.52 6.75
CA LEU A 273 -11.37 24.43 6.24
C LEU A 273 -9.97 23.91 6.60
N SER A 274 -9.06 23.91 5.63
CA SER A 274 -7.66 23.50 5.81
C SER A 274 -6.72 24.57 5.25
N GLY A 275 -5.66 24.93 5.98
CA GLY A 275 -4.64 25.90 5.58
C GLY A 275 -4.87 27.35 6.02
N ASP A 276 -3.88 28.23 5.84
CA ASP A 276 -3.82 29.60 6.41
C ASP A 276 -4.90 30.58 5.89
N GLY A 277 -5.68 30.18 4.88
CA GLY A 277 -6.80 30.94 4.36
C GLY A 277 -8.07 30.88 5.22
N GLU A 278 -8.05 30.26 6.40
CA GLU A 278 -9.25 29.96 7.19
C GLU A 278 -10.19 31.14 7.33
N SER A 279 -9.69 32.33 7.71
CA SER A 279 -10.54 33.51 7.92
C SER A 279 -11.22 34.00 6.64
N LEU A 280 -10.51 33.96 5.50
CA LEU A 280 -11.04 34.45 4.23
C LEU A 280 -11.96 33.43 3.56
N ALA A 281 -11.63 32.14 3.64
CA ALA A 281 -12.50 31.08 3.15
C ALA A 281 -13.74 30.90 4.03
N ALA A 282 -13.61 30.99 5.36
CA ALA A 282 -14.75 31.04 6.28
C ALA A 282 -15.67 32.19 5.90
N LYS A 283 -15.13 33.40 5.75
CA LYS A 283 -15.90 34.56 5.32
C LYS A 283 -16.57 34.34 3.96
N THR A 284 -15.87 33.75 2.99
CA THR A 284 -16.43 33.46 1.65
C THR A 284 -17.62 32.50 1.73
N VAL A 285 -17.51 31.45 2.54
CA VAL A 285 -18.61 30.50 2.76
C VAL A 285 -19.72 31.16 3.57
N GLU A 286 -19.43 31.91 4.63
CA GLU A 286 -20.43 32.65 5.41
C GLU A 286 -21.21 33.66 4.55
N ASP A 287 -20.53 34.45 3.72
CA ASP A 287 -21.12 35.40 2.78
C ASP A 287 -22.00 34.69 1.74
N PHE A 288 -21.63 33.47 1.33
CA PHE A 288 -22.47 32.62 0.49
C PHE A 288 -23.72 32.18 1.26
N CYS A 289 -23.56 31.58 2.42
CA CYS A 289 -24.66 31.04 3.22
C CYS A 289 -25.66 32.13 3.67
N GLY A 290 -25.17 33.33 3.97
CA GLY A 290 -26.02 34.48 4.32
C GLY A 290 -26.86 35.00 3.15
N ARG A 291 -26.41 34.83 1.90
CA ARG A 291 -27.14 35.22 0.69
C ARG A 291 -28.15 34.18 0.22
N HIS A 292 -27.95 32.91 0.56
CA HIS A 292 -28.75 31.80 0.05
C HIS A 292 -29.48 31.08 1.18
N SER A 293 -30.69 31.54 1.51
CA SER A 293 -31.54 30.94 2.55
C SER A 293 -31.95 29.49 2.28
N SER A 294 -31.78 29.01 1.04
CA SER A 294 -31.99 27.62 0.65
C SER A 294 -30.85 26.67 1.03
N VAL A 295 -29.70 27.19 1.44
CA VAL A 295 -28.51 26.40 1.80
C VAL A 295 -28.18 26.60 3.28
N ARG A 296 -28.27 25.53 4.07
CA ARG A 296 -27.87 25.55 5.48
C ARG A 296 -26.41 25.14 5.60
N CYS A 297 -25.57 25.99 6.15
CA CYS A 297 -24.14 25.73 6.24
C CYS A 297 -23.69 25.39 7.66
N HIS A 298 -22.84 24.38 7.78
CA HIS A 298 -22.33 23.89 9.05
C HIS A 298 -20.81 23.70 8.95
N LEU A 299 -20.05 24.56 9.62
CA LEU A 299 -18.61 24.38 9.78
C LEU A 299 -18.37 23.19 10.73
N LEU A 300 -17.70 22.15 10.23
CA LEU A 300 -17.37 20.95 10.99
C LEU A 300 -15.99 21.04 11.66
N GLY A 301 -15.08 21.85 11.11
CA GLY A 301 -13.74 22.04 11.64
C GLY A 301 -12.90 22.97 10.78
N ALA A 302 -11.92 23.62 11.41
CA ALA A 302 -10.88 24.41 10.78
C ALA A 302 -9.51 23.89 11.25
N PHE A 303 -8.60 23.68 10.31
CA PHE A 303 -7.32 23.04 10.53
C PHE A 303 -6.20 23.84 9.87
N SER A 304 -5.14 24.13 10.62
CA SER A 304 -4.01 24.91 10.13
C SER A 304 -3.15 24.19 9.08
N ASP A 305 -3.26 22.86 8.96
CA ASP A 305 -2.54 22.06 7.98
C ASP A 305 -3.16 22.20 6.58
N GLU A 306 -2.33 22.48 5.58
CA GLU A 306 -2.75 22.63 4.18
C GLU A 306 -2.93 21.29 3.45
N ARG A 307 -2.57 20.17 4.07
CA ARG A 307 -2.69 18.84 3.47
C ARG A 307 -4.13 18.31 3.55
N ILE A 308 -4.44 17.33 2.69
CA ILE A 308 -5.76 16.69 2.64
C ILE A 308 -6.10 16.06 4.00
N ASP A 309 -7.07 16.65 4.68
CA ASP A 309 -7.69 16.09 5.88
C ASP A 309 -8.80 15.06 5.54
N GLY A 310 -8.61 13.80 5.89
CA GLY A 310 -9.62 12.74 5.74
C GLY A 310 -10.83 12.90 6.66
N ASN A 311 -10.80 13.81 7.64
CA ASN A 311 -11.89 14.01 8.60
C ASN A 311 -13.23 14.34 7.93
N MET A 312 -13.23 14.94 6.75
CA MET A 312 -14.48 15.23 6.06
C MET A 312 -15.20 13.96 5.58
N LEU A 313 -14.44 12.97 5.07
CA LEU A 313 -14.97 11.66 4.72
C LEU A 313 -15.44 10.89 5.97
N GLU A 314 -14.72 11.02 7.08
CA GLU A 314 -15.12 10.37 8.34
C GLU A 314 -16.41 10.98 8.89
N SER A 315 -16.61 12.29 8.73
CA SER A 315 -17.86 12.97 9.07
C SER A 315 -19.02 12.51 8.17
N LEU A 316 -18.78 12.37 6.86
CA LEU A 316 -19.73 11.81 5.91
C LEU A 316 -20.12 10.37 6.30
N PHE A 317 -19.15 9.53 6.64
CA PHE A 317 -19.39 8.16 7.10
C PHE A 317 -20.28 8.13 8.35
N LYS A 318 -19.98 8.96 9.36
CA LYS A 318 -20.79 9.09 10.58
C LYS A 318 -22.20 9.58 10.29
N TYR A 319 -22.36 10.53 9.37
CA TYR A 319 -23.68 10.99 8.94
C TYR A 319 -24.50 9.83 8.34
N CYS A 320 -23.90 9.03 7.48
CA CYS A 320 -24.57 7.89 6.87
C CYS A 320 -24.91 6.76 7.83
N ASP A 321 -24.27 6.70 9.00
CA ASP A 321 -24.66 5.76 10.05
C ASP A 321 -26.05 6.08 10.62
N ALA A 322 -26.33 7.36 10.81
CA ALA A 322 -27.61 7.85 11.30
C ALA A 322 -28.68 8.00 10.19
N ASN A 323 -28.27 8.05 8.92
CA ASN A 323 -29.12 8.46 7.78
C ASN A 323 -29.03 7.48 6.59
N ARG A 324 -29.32 6.20 6.81
CA ARG A 324 -29.07 5.13 5.82
C ARG A 324 -29.80 5.27 4.49
N ASP A 325 -31.00 5.85 4.51
CA ASP A 325 -31.86 6.06 3.34
C ASP A 325 -31.52 7.33 2.56
N ARG A 326 -30.54 8.11 3.02
CA ARG A 326 -30.16 9.39 2.42
C ARG A 326 -29.08 9.27 1.37
N GLU A 327 -28.98 10.32 0.57
CA GLU A 327 -27.91 10.54 -0.39
C GLU A 327 -26.96 11.61 0.14
N VAL A 328 -25.68 11.37 -0.04
CA VAL A 328 -24.61 12.30 0.33
C VAL A 328 -23.79 12.65 -0.89
N VAL A 329 -23.21 13.84 -0.88
CA VAL A 329 -22.26 14.31 -1.87
C VAL A 329 -20.96 14.65 -1.16
N TYR A 330 -19.83 14.20 -1.68
CA TYR A 330 -18.51 14.63 -1.25
C TYR A 330 -17.85 15.49 -2.33
N LEU A 331 -17.36 16.66 -1.93
CA LEU A 331 -16.68 17.62 -2.78
C LEU A 331 -15.31 17.98 -2.19
N SER A 332 -14.38 18.36 -3.07
CA SER A 332 -13.12 19.00 -2.71
C SER A 332 -12.85 20.17 -3.67
N ASN A 333 -12.15 21.21 -3.24
CA ASN A 333 -11.67 22.27 -4.14
C ASN A 333 -10.27 21.97 -4.70
N GLN A 334 -9.72 20.83 -4.31
CA GLN A 334 -8.39 20.38 -4.66
C GLN A 334 -8.50 19.21 -5.63
N LEU A 335 -7.91 19.36 -6.82
CA LEU A 335 -7.65 18.23 -7.69
C LEU A 335 -6.26 17.72 -7.37
N SER A 336 -6.00 16.45 -7.66
CA SER A 336 -4.65 15.95 -7.56
C SER A 336 -4.25 15.19 -8.79
N VAL A 337 -3.11 15.60 -9.31
CA VAL A 337 -2.53 15.17 -10.58
C VAL A 337 -1.11 14.73 -10.27
N HIS A 338 -0.78 13.47 -10.57
CA HIS A 338 0.53 12.86 -10.26
C HIS A 338 0.98 12.93 -8.79
N GLY A 339 0.03 12.95 -7.84
CA GLY A 339 0.35 13.11 -6.42
C GLY A 339 0.74 14.54 -6.01
N ALA A 340 0.76 15.49 -6.94
CA ALA A 340 0.73 16.91 -6.66
C ALA A 340 -0.72 17.39 -6.60
N ASP A 341 -0.94 18.45 -5.84
CA ASP A 341 -2.25 19.06 -5.66
C ASP A 341 -2.36 20.30 -6.55
N VAL A 342 -3.43 20.37 -7.35
CA VAL A 342 -3.64 21.37 -8.40
C VAL A 342 -5.03 21.99 -8.26
N PHE A 343 -5.11 23.30 -8.47
CA PHE A 343 -6.35 24.07 -8.42
C PHE A 343 -6.75 24.50 -9.84
N GLU A 344 -7.44 23.63 -10.58
CA GLU A 344 -7.93 23.92 -11.94
C GLU A 344 -9.41 24.31 -11.93
N ALA A 345 -9.71 25.62 -11.88
CA ALA A 345 -11.07 26.14 -11.71
C ALA A 345 -12.11 25.51 -12.66
N ASN A 346 -11.86 25.53 -13.97
CA ASN A 346 -12.81 25.00 -14.97
C ASN A 346 -13.08 23.50 -14.79
N ARG A 347 -12.04 22.71 -14.50
CA ARG A 347 -12.16 21.27 -14.34
C ARG A 347 -12.89 20.93 -13.05
N THR A 348 -12.52 21.57 -11.94
CA THR A 348 -13.17 21.38 -10.63
C THR A 348 -14.64 21.80 -10.70
N LYS A 349 -14.95 22.93 -11.34
CA LYS A 349 -16.32 23.41 -11.57
C LYS A 349 -17.16 22.40 -12.36
N THR A 350 -16.59 21.83 -13.42
CA THR A 350 -17.25 20.81 -14.26
C THR A 350 -17.54 19.55 -13.46
N ILE A 351 -16.56 19.05 -12.68
CA ILE A 351 -16.72 17.86 -11.83
C ILE A 351 -17.83 18.10 -10.79
N THR A 352 -17.83 19.26 -10.13
CA THR A 352 -18.90 19.62 -9.18
C THR A 352 -20.26 19.63 -9.83
N ALA A 353 -20.39 20.22 -11.03
CA ALA A 353 -21.65 20.26 -11.76
C ALA A 353 -22.17 18.86 -12.10
N HIS A 354 -21.28 17.97 -12.53
CA HIS A 354 -21.61 16.57 -12.81
C HIS A 354 -22.11 15.82 -11.57
N VAL A 355 -21.38 15.90 -10.46
CA VAL A 355 -21.73 15.19 -9.21
C VAL A 355 -23.06 15.71 -8.63
N LEU A 356 -23.35 17.00 -8.79
CA LEU A 356 -24.60 17.62 -8.32
C LEU A 356 -25.75 17.47 -9.32
N SER A 357 -25.50 17.00 -10.54
CA SER A 357 -26.47 16.96 -11.62
C SER A 357 -27.72 16.11 -11.31
N LYS A 358 -28.81 16.43 -12.01
CA LYS A 358 -30.04 15.62 -11.97
C LYS A 358 -29.77 14.19 -12.45
N ASP A 359 -28.92 14.02 -13.47
CA ASP A 359 -28.62 12.72 -14.05
C ASP A 359 -27.93 11.80 -13.05
N CYS A 360 -26.96 12.36 -12.31
CA CYS A 360 -26.26 11.64 -11.26
C CYS A 360 -27.22 11.19 -10.15
N ARG A 361 -28.15 12.07 -9.75
CA ARG A 361 -29.21 11.73 -8.78
C ARG A 361 -30.15 10.65 -9.31
N LEU A 362 -30.65 10.79 -10.54
CA LEU A 362 -31.57 9.80 -11.13
C LEU A 362 -30.91 8.43 -11.26
N ALA A 363 -29.63 8.37 -11.62
CA ALA A 363 -28.90 7.10 -11.72
C ALA A 363 -28.86 6.34 -10.38
N GLN A 364 -28.77 7.06 -9.25
CA GLN A 364 -28.79 6.47 -7.91
C GLN A 364 -30.18 6.03 -7.45
N GLN A 365 -31.22 6.78 -7.84
CA GLN A 365 -32.63 6.49 -7.53
C GLN A 365 -33.17 5.28 -8.30
N ASP A 366 -32.79 5.14 -9.58
CA ASP A 366 -33.17 4.01 -10.43
C ASP A 366 -32.49 2.69 -10.01
N THR A 367 -31.75 2.68 -8.88
CA THR A 367 -30.93 1.56 -8.39
C THR A 367 -29.87 1.06 -9.37
N SER A 368 -29.58 1.85 -10.42
CA SER A 368 -28.63 1.48 -11.47
C SER A 368 -27.18 1.57 -10.99
N CYS A 369 -26.91 2.38 -9.97
CA CYS A 369 -25.62 2.53 -9.31
C CYS A 369 -25.79 2.95 -7.85
N ASN A 370 -24.75 2.73 -7.04
CA ASN A 370 -24.70 3.19 -5.65
C ASN A 370 -23.72 4.35 -5.41
N VAL A 371 -22.79 4.58 -6.35
CA VAL A 371 -21.90 5.74 -6.37
C VAL A 371 -21.87 6.34 -7.77
N CYS A 372 -21.97 7.65 -7.83
CA CYS A 372 -21.98 8.43 -9.06
C CYS A 372 -20.89 9.51 -9.02
N GLY A 373 -20.20 9.74 -10.12
CA GLY A 373 -19.26 10.85 -10.23
C GLY A 373 -19.14 11.42 -11.65
N SER A 374 -18.18 12.32 -11.85
CA SER A 374 -17.91 12.86 -13.19
C SER A 374 -17.39 11.77 -14.12
N GLU A 375 -16.32 11.08 -13.72
CA GLU A 375 -15.68 10.02 -14.50
C GLU A 375 -15.24 8.92 -13.52
N PHE A 376 -15.56 7.66 -13.82
CA PHE A 376 -15.11 6.51 -13.02
C PHE A 376 -14.07 5.69 -13.76
N TYR A 377 -12.96 5.40 -13.08
CA TYR A 377 -11.86 4.61 -13.59
C TYR A 377 -11.62 3.39 -12.71
N ALA A 378 -11.52 2.20 -13.32
CA ALA A 378 -11.16 0.99 -12.61
C ALA A 378 -9.64 0.80 -12.46
N LEU A 379 -8.84 1.52 -13.26
CA LEU A 379 -7.38 1.47 -13.29
C LEU A 379 -6.76 2.86 -13.04
N PRO A 380 -5.63 2.95 -12.30
CA PRO A 380 -4.91 1.85 -11.63
C PRO A 380 -5.62 1.35 -10.35
N PHE A 381 -6.62 2.07 -9.88
CA PHE A 381 -7.51 1.67 -8.80
C PHE A 381 -8.90 2.29 -9.02
N MET A 382 -9.93 1.65 -8.45
CA MET A 382 -11.32 2.08 -8.55
C MET A 382 -11.51 3.45 -7.89
N SER A 383 -11.65 4.50 -8.71
CA SER A 383 -11.73 5.88 -8.23
C SER A 383 -12.53 6.79 -9.15
N PHE A 384 -13.00 7.90 -8.58
CA PHE A 384 -13.63 8.99 -9.30
C PHE A 384 -12.66 10.16 -9.44
N VAL A 385 -12.68 10.83 -10.58
CA VAL A 385 -11.83 12.01 -10.82
C VAL A 385 -12.12 13.11 -9.79
N GLY A 386 -11.04 13.71 -9.28
CA GLY A 386 -11.11 14.73 -8.24
C GLY A 386 -11.48 14.20 -6.85
N ASN A 387 -11.63 12.88 -6.68
CA ASN A 387 -12.19 12.27 -5.48
C ASN A 387 -13.56 12.88 -5.11
N MET A 388 -14.38 13.27 -6.09
CA MET A 388 -15.71 13.85 -5.85
C MET A 388 -16.79 12.90 -6.35
N PHE A 389 -17.82 12.69 -5.54
CA PHE A 389 -18.86 11.71 -5.83
C PHE A 389 -20.15 12.02 -5.07
N ALA A 390 -21.26 11.51 -5.60
CA ALA A 390 -22.50 11.31 -4.88
C ALA A 390 -22.62 9.83 -4.53
N ALA A 391 -23.11 9.50 -3.34
CA ALA A 391 -23.26 8.13 -2.89
C ALA A 391 -24.54 7.95 -2.07
N ARG A 392 -25.08 6.73 -2.09
CA ARG A 392 -26.14 6.32 -1.16
C ARG A 392 -25.54 5.98 0.20
N CYS A 393 -26.13 6.47 1.28
CA CYS A 393 -25.63 6.17 2.63
C CYS A 393 -25.67 4.68 2.96
N GLU A 394 -26.63 3.94 2.42
CA GLU A 394 -26.68 2.48 2.47
C GLU A 394 -25.37 1.83 1.98
N TYR A 395 -24.79 2.31 0.88
CA TYR A 395 -23.50 1.82 0.38
C TYR A 395 -22.35 2.30 1.27
N VAL A 396 -22.33 3.59 1.62
CA VAL A 396 -21.26 4.18 2.43
C VAL A 396 -21.12 3.45 3.77
N LYS A 397 -22.23 3.05 4.39
CA LYS A 397 -22.20 2.37 5.69
C LYS A 397 -21.62 0.95 5.63
N ASN A 398 -21.55 0.34 4.45
CA ASN A 398 -20.92 -0.95 4.24
C ASN A 398 -19.39 -0.86 4.08
N LEU A 399 -18.85 0.35 3.87
CA LEU A 399 -17.40 0.59 3.87
C LEU A 399 -16.84 0.49 5.30
N SER A 400 -15.57 0.11 5.42
CA SER A 400 -14.82 0.41 6.64
C SER A 400 -14.81 1.93 6.85
N SER A 401 -14.85 2.41 8.09
CA SER A 401 -14.73 3.86 8.33
C SER A 401 -13.42 4.36 7.70
N PRO A 402 -13.36 5.59 7.17
CA PRO A 402 -12.14 6.10 6.54
C PRO A 402 -10.87 5.90 7.38
N ARG A 403 -10.94 6.11 8.69
CA ARG A 403 -9.83 5.86 9.62
C ARG A 403 -9.46 4.37 9.71
N ALA A 404 -10.45 3.48 9.85
CA ALA A 404 -10.22 2.03 9.90
C ALA A 404 -9.65 1.53 8.57
N PHE A 405 -10.21 1.97 7.45
CA PHE A 405 -9.75 1.65 6.11
C PHE A 405 -8.26 2.01 5.92
N MET A 406 -7.85 3.21 6.33
CA MET A 406 -6.44 3.63 6.26
C MET A 406 -5.54 2.71 7.09
N ALA A 407 -5.94 2.37 8.32
CA ALA A 407 -5.18 1.46 9.19
C ALA A 407 -5.10 0.04 8.60
N GLU A 408 -6.19 -0.48 8.06
CA GLU A 408 -6.23 -1.79 7.41
C GLU A 408 -5.37 -1.83 6.13
N ARG A 409 -5.41 -0.77 5.30
CA ARG A 409 -4.59 -0.66 4.07
C ARG A 409 -3.11 -0.65 4.42
N ARG A 410 -2.79 0.05 5.51
CA ARG A 410 -1.45 0.17 6.06
C ARG A 410 -0.89 -1.20 6.48
N GLU A 411 -1.71 -2.03 7.12
CA GLU A 411 -1.37 -3.43 7.45
C GLU A 411 -1.26 -4.30 6.18
N ALA A 412 -2.21 -4.19 5.25
CA ALA A 412 -2.27 -4.97 4.01
C ALA A 412 -1.04 -4.76 3.11
N ALA A 413 -0.49 -3.55 3.09
CA ALA A 413 0.60 -3.18 2.19
C ALA A 413 1.83 -4.10 2.32
N GLY A 414 2.15 -4.54 3.54
CA GLY A 414 3.24 -5.48 3.78
C GLY A 414 2.98 -6.86 3.16
N ASP A 415 1.74 -7.35 3.21
CA ASP A 415 1.35 -8.62 2.59
C ASP A 415 1.41 -8.55 1.06
N VAL A 416 0.93 -7.45 0.47
CA VAL A 416 0.96 -7.24 -0.97
C VAL A 416 2.40 -7.23 -1.50
N LEU A 417 3.30 -6.50 -0.84
CA LEU A 417 4.72 -6.46 -1.23
C LEU A 417 5.41 -7.81 -1.02
N MET A 418 4.95 -8.61 -0.05
CA MET A 418 5.42 -9.98 0.13
C MET A 418 4.93 -10.92 -0.98
N ASP A 419 3.69 -10.75 -1.44
CA ASP A 419 3.17 -11.51 -2.58
C ASP A 419 3.82 -11.12 -3.90
N GLU A 420 4.19 -9.84 -4.08
CA GLU A 420 5.04 -9.40 -5.19
C GLU A 420 6.42 -10.07 -5.12
N LEU A 421 7.06 -10.06 -3.94
CA LEU A 421 8.36 -10.70 -3.73
C LEU A 421 8.31 -12.22 -3.97
N LYS A 422 7.19 -12.87 -3.63
CA LYS A 422 6.94 -14.29 -3.92
C LYS A 422 6.50 -14.54 -5.36
N LYS A 423 6.35 -13.49 -6.17
CA LYS A 423 5.85 -13.52 -7.55
C LYS A 423 4.41 -14.02 -7.70
N HIS A 424 3.63 -14.06 -6.61
CA HIS A 424 2.19 -14.31 -6.66
C HIS A 424 1.46 -13.13 -7.31
N LEU A 425 1.98 -11.93 -7.08
CA LEU A 425 1.58 -10.70 -7.74
C LEU A 425 2.74 -10.14 -8.56
N VAL A 426 2.42 -9.35 -9.59
CA VAL A 426 3.37 -8.56 -10.37
C VAL A 426 2.86 -7.13 -10.51
N THR A 427 3.78 -6.23 -10.81
CA THR A 427 3.51 -4.80 -11.06
C THR A 427 4.01 -4.38 -12.44
N GLY A 428 3.61 -5.14 -13.46
CA GLY A 428 3.94 -4.85 -14.85
C GLY A 428 3.45 -3.46 -15.29
N PHE A 429 2.34 -3.01 -14.71
CA PHE A 429 1.78 -1.68 -14.95
C PHE A 429 2.68 -0.54 -14.47
N ARG A 430 3.34 -0.69 -13.31
CA ARG A 430 4.22 0.31 -12.72
C ARG A 430 5.38 -0.37 -12.02
N LYS A 431 6.60 -0.15 -12.52
CA LYS A 431 7.82 -0.61 -11.83
C LYS A 431 7.83 -0.02 -10.42
N ASN A 432 7.80 -0.91 -9.42
CA ASN A 432 7.84 -0.64 -7.98
C ASN A 432 6.48 -0.30 -7.36
N LEU A 433 5.83 -1.32 -6.78
CA LEU A 433 4.62 -1.17 -5.97
C LEU A 433 4.82 -0.34 -4.69
N ASP A 434 6.05 -0.01 -4.36
CA ASP A 434 6.45 0.73 -3.16
C ASP A 434 5.88 2.15 -3.06
N SER A 435 5.15 2.64 -4.08
CA SER A 435 4.51 3.96 -4.00
C SER A 435 3.29 3.92 -3.07
N PRO A 436 3.24 4.75 -2.02
CA PRO A 436 2.07 4.91 -1.17
C PRO A 436 0.77 5.23 -1.94
N TYR A 437 0.89 5.89 -3.09
CA TYR A 437 -0.21 6.26 -3.97
C TYR A 437 -0.95 5.03 -4.53
N PHE A 438 -0.20 4.08 -5.06
CA PHE A 438 -0.73 2.86 -5.67
C PHE A 438 -1.25 1.86 -4.62
N LEU A 439 -0.59 1.83 -3.46
CA LEU A 439 -1.04 1.05 -2.31
C LEU A 439 -2.16 1.72 -1.52
N GLY A 440 -2.59 2.94 -1.88
CA GLY A 440 -3.70 3.62 -1.21
C GLY A 440 -3.52 3.72 0.30
N ILE A 441 -2.29 3.99 0.75
CA ILE A 441 -1.95 4.21 2.16
C ILE A 441 -1.76 5.70 2.41
N HIS A 442 -1.67 6.09 3.69
CA HIS A 442 -1.46 7.49 4.12
C HIS A 442 -2.55 8.42 3.56
N GLN A 443 -2.19 9.61 3.07
CA GLN A 443 -3.12 10.56 2.47
C GLN A 443 -3.90 10.00 1.28
N TYR A 444 -3.33 9.02 0.55
CA TYR A 444 -3.95 8.44 -0.63
C TYR A 444 -5.08 7.45 -0.30
N SER A 445 -5.16 6.97 0.96
CA SER A 445 -6.28 6.13 1.42
C SER A 445 -7.64 6.78 1.16
N THR A 446 -7.75 8.10 1.30
CA THR A 446 -8.97 8.87 1.03
C THR A 446 -9.52 8.71 -0.38
N ARG A 447 -8.66 8.44 -1.38
CA ARG A 447 -9.05 8.23 -2.79
C ARG A 447 -9.41 6.80 -3.13
N HIS A 448 -8.84 5.87 -2.38
CA HIS A 448 -9.12 4.44 -2.53
C HIS A 448 -10.39 4.06 -1.77
N TRP A 449 -10.82 4.88 -0.82
CA TRP A 449 -11.89 4.55 0.12
C TRP A 449 -13.23 4.27 -0.57
N ILE A 450 -13.78 5.23 -1.32
CA ILE A 450 -15.14 5.12 -1.86
C ILE A 450 -15.30 3.95 -2.85
N GLY A 451 -14.24 3.62 -3.58
CA GLY A 451 -14.21 2.53 -4.56
C GLY A 451 -13.73 1.18 -4.00
N SER A 452 -13.48 1.08 -2.70
CA SER A 452 -12.80 -0.10 -2.12
C SER A 452 -13.70 -1.32 -1.95
N HIS A 453 -15.02 -1.15 -1.86
CA HIS A 453 -15.93 -2.21 -1.45
C HIS A 453 -16.36 -3.11 -2.63
N PRO A 454 -16.50 -4.44 -2.42
CA PRO A 454 -16.89 -5.37 -3.47
C PRO A 454 -18.28 -5.12 -4.07
N ASP A 455 -19.17 -4.46 -3.35
CA ASP A 455 -20.52 -4.14 -3.85
C ASP A 455 -20.58 -2.80 -4.61
N LEU A 456 -19.44 -2.18 -4.94
CA LEU A 456 -19.42 -0.95 -5.73
C LEU A 456 -20.13 -1.17 -7.07
N VAL A 457 -21.13 -0.35 -7.35
CA VAL A 457 -21.78 -0.24 -8.66
C VAL A 457 -21.64 1.22 -9.09
N PRO A 458 -20.63 1.54 -9.90
CA PRO A 458 -20.31 2.91 -10.27
C PRO A 458 -21.19 3.36 -11.44
N CYS A 459 -21.49 4.66 -11.48
CA CYS A 459 -21.99 5.35 -12.67
C CYS A 459 -21.19 6.65 -12.85
N ASP A 460 -21.09 7.10 -14.09
CA ASP A 460 -20.51 8.41 -14.39
C ASP A 460 -21.34 9.17 -15.43
N VAL A 461 -21.24 10.49 -15.40
CA VAL A 461 -22.12 11.38 -16.18
C VAL A 461 -21.38 12.33 -17.11
N ALA A 462 -20.03 12.32 -17.12
CA ALA A 462 -19.30 13.15 -18.06
C ALA A 462 -19.53 12.65 -19.49
N PRO A 463 -19.73 13.55 -20.46
CA PRO A 463 -19.82 13.16 -21.85
C PRO A 463 -18.54 12.44 -22.27
N LEU A 464 -18.64 11.35 -23.04
CA LEU A 464 -17.50 10.93 -23.85
C LEU A 464 -17.24 12.06 -24.85
N GLN A 465 -15.98 12.45 -25.02
CA GLN A 465 -15.61 13.24 -26.20
C GLN A 465 -16.05 12.43 -27.41
N ALA A 466 -17.16 12.83 -28.02
CA ALA A 466 -17.58 12.25 -29.29
C ALA A 466 -16.46 12.58 -30.29
N PRO A 467 -15.98 11.61 -31.09
CA PRO A 467 -15.21 11.97 -32.27
C PRO A 467 -16.04 13.01 -33.05
N GLU A 468 -15.39 14.10 -33.51
CA GLU A 468 -15.99 15.36 -34.00
C GLU A 468 -17.06 15.22 -35.12
N HIS A 469 -17.43 14.00 -35.53
CA HIS A 469 -18.31 13.69 -36.65
C HIS A 469 -19.50 12.77 -36.34
N SER A 470 -19.78 12.37 -35.09
CA SER A 470 -21.00 11.58 -34.80
C SER A 470 -22.16 12.46 -34.33
N SER A 471 -23.06 12.83 -35.25
CA SER A 471 -24.28 13.60 -34.98
C SER A 471 -25.42 12.82 -34.29
N GLN A 472 -25.11 11.63 -33.75
CA GLN A 472 -26.04 10.82 -32.96
C GLN A 472 -25.56 10.75 -31.51
N ILE A 473 -25.65 11.88 -30.81
CA ILE A 473 -25.58 11.93 -29.35
C ILE A 473 -26.97 11.52 -28.83
N GLU A 474 -27.34 10.25 -29.05
CA GLU A 474 -28.29 9.66 -28.13
C GLU A 474 -27.56 9.53 -26.80
N LEU A 475 -28.20 10.06 -25.78
CA LEU A 475 -27.78 10.20 -24.38
C LEU A 475 -27.56 8.83 -23.74
N ALA A 476 -26.69 8.01 -24.31
CA ALA A 476 -26.23 6.78 -23.69
C ALA A 476 -25.60 7.23 -22.38
N ARG A 477 -26.29 6.95 -21.26
CA ARG A 477 -25.67 6.77 -19.96
C ARG A 477 -24.55 5.77 -20.19
N LEU A 478 -23.35 6.26 -20.44
CA LEU A 478 -22.24 5.40 -20.82
C LEU A 478 -21.90 4.56 -19.59
N GLN A 479 -21.78 3.25 -19.81
CA GLN A 479 -21.60 2.30 -18.74
C GLN A 479 -20.21 2.53 -18.13
N ALA A 480 -20.18 3.25 -17.00
CA ALA A 480 -19.05 3.14 -16.09
C ALA A 480 -18.87 1.65 -15.77
N PRO A 481 -17.63 1.15 -15.68
CA PRO A 481 -16.36 1.89 -15.79
C PRO A 481 -15.89 2.31 -17.18
N ARG A 482 -15.17 3.43 -17.22
CA ARG A 482 -14.34 3.80 -18.38
C ARG A 482 -13.20 2.78 -18.53
N ARG A 483 -12.90 2.39 -19.77
CA ARG A 483 -11.83 1.43 -20.10
C ARG A 483 -10.43 2.06 -20.15
N ASN A 484 -10.35 3.36 -20.41
CA ASN A 484 -9.08 4.07 -20.39
C ASN A 484 -8.58 4.17 -18.94
N ILE A 485 -7.28 4.36 -18.74
CA ILE A 485 -6.72 4.63 -17.42
C ILE A 485 -7.11 6.04 -16.99
N ALA A 486 -7.25 6.26 -15.68
CA ALA A 486 -7.50 7.59 -15.13
C ALA A 486 -6.52 8.61 -15.73
N LEU A 487 -7.06 9.77 -16.14
CA LEU A 487 -6.44 10.93 -16.83
C LEU A 487 -5.20 11.57 -16.16
N HIS A 488 -4.55 10.87 -15.24
CA HIS A 488 -3.46 11.35 -14.39
C HIS A 488 -2.11 10.73 -14.76
N GLU A 489 -1.98 10.16 -15.96
CA GLU A 489 -0.74 9.69 -16.53
C GLU A 489 -0.62 10.23 -17.97
N ASP A 490 0.59 10.27 -18.52
CA ASP A 490 0.76 10.37 -19.96
C ASP A 490 -0.09 9.24 -20.58
N ILE A 491 -1.23 9.62 -21.18
CA ILE A 491 -2.28 8.69 -21.62
C ILE A 491 -1.68 7.65 -22.57
N GLU A 492 -0.69 8.04 -23.38
CA GLU A 492 -0.02 7.15 -24.30
C GLU A 492 0.84 6.12 -23.57
N ASP A 493 1.63 6.55 -22.57
CA ASP A 493 2.42 5.64 -21.74
C ASP A 493 1.53 4.69 -20.93
N ALA A 494 0.44 5.22 -20.36
CA ALA A 494 -0.51 4.47 -19.58
C ALA A 494 -1.20 3.40 -20.46
N ASN A 495 -1.71 3.78 -21.62
CA ASN A 495 -2.35 2.86 -22.57
C ASN A 495 -1.36 1.83 -23.12
N ARG A 496 -0.11 2.21 -23.38
CA ARG A 496 0.95 1.28 -23.78
C ARG A 496 1.18 0.23 -22.69
N LYS A 497 1.31 0.65 -21.43
CA LYS A 497 1.48 -0.28 -20.29
C LYS A 497 0.28 -1.20 -20.11
N ASP A 498 -0.94 -0.69 -20.26
CA ASP A 498 -2.15 -1.52 -20.24
C ASP A 498 -2.11 -2.58 -21.34
N SER A 499 -1.79 -2.15 -22.57
CA SER A 499 -1.66 -3.05 -23.72
C SER A 499 -0.60 -4.12 -23.46
N ASP A 500 0.55 -3.75 -22.90
CA ASP A 500 1.63 -4.67 -22.55
C ASP A 500 1.17 -5.72 -21.52
N VAL A 501 0.46 -5.31 -20.47
CA VAL A 501 -0.11 -6.24 -19.47
C VAL A 501 -1.14 -7.15 -20.14
N ARG A 502 -2.05 -6.59 -20.96
CA ARG A 502 -3.12 -7.35 -21.61
C ARG A 502 -2.60 -8.38 -22.61
N SER A 503 -1.47 -8.11 -23.26
CA SER A 503 -0.84 -9.01 -24.22
C SER A 503 -0.30 -10.30 -23.59
N SER A 504 -0.14 -10.35 -22.25
CA SER A 504 0.42 -11.50 -21.55
C SER A 504 -0.52 -11.98 -20.44
N GLU A 505 -1.14 -13.15 -20.64
CA GLU A 505 -2.00 -13.77 -19.62
C GLU A 505 -1.27 -13.98 -18.29
N ALA A 506 -0.05 -14.52 -18.32
CA ALA A 506 0.78 -14.73 -17.14
C ALA A 506 1.05 -13.45 -16.34
N ARG A 507 1.13 -12.28 -17.01
CA ARG A 507 1.25 -10.97 -16.34
C ARG A 507 -0.11 -10.48 -15.86
N ARG A 508 -1.12 -10.49 -16.72
CA ARG A 508 -2.48 -10.00 -16.44
C ARG A 508 -3.12 -10.69 -15.23
N VAL A 509 -2.94 -12.00 -15.12
CA VAL A 509 -3.45 -12.81 -14.01
C VAL A 509 -2.68 -12.56 -12.71
N ARG A 510 -1.49 -11.97 -12.73
CA ARG A 510 -0.75 -11.62 -11.50
C ARG A 510 -0.73 -10.11 -11.23
N GLU A 511 -1.24 -9.29 -12.14
CA GLU A 511 -1.13 -7.84 -12.05
C GLU A 511 -1.96 -7.28 -10.88
N TYR A 512 -1.29 -6.57 -9.96
CA TYR A 512 -1.92 -6.00 -8.77
C TYR A 512 -2.97 -4.91 -9.10
N MET A 513 -2.79 -4.18 -10.21
CA MET A 513 -3.78 -3.19 -10.63
C MET A 513 -5.05 -3.82 -11.22
N TYR A 514 -5.01 -5.11 -11.54
CA TYR A 514 -6.10 -5.89 -12.12
C TYR A 514 -6.88 -6.67 -11.04
N LEU A 515 -7.68 -7.66 -11.46
CA LEU A 515 -8.50 -8.47 -10.54
C LEU A 515 -7.70 -9.15 -9.44
N ALA A 516 -6.47 -9.60 -9.68
CA ALA A 516 -5.67 -10.25 -8.66
C ALA A 516 -5.48 -9.36 -7.42
N GLY A 517 -5.08 -8.10 -7.62
CA GLY A 517 -4.93 -7.16 -6.52
C GLY A 517 -6.26 -6.66 -5.98
N ASN A 518 -7.32 -6.52 -6.78
CA ASN A 518 -8.65 -6.17 -6.24
C ASN A 518 -9.23 -7.28 -5.35
N ILE A 519 -9.07 -8.55 -5.73
CA ILE A 519 -9.44 -9.71 -4.90
C ILE A 519 -8.63 -9.72 -3.60
N CYS A 520 -7.33 -9.42 -3.68
CA CYS A 520 -6.47 -9.29 -2.49
C CYS A 520 -7.03 -8.24 -1.54
N LYS A 521 -7.31 -7.03 -2.06
CA LYS A 521 -7.89 -5.92 -1.30
C LYS A 521 -9.23 -6.30 -0.67
N TRP A 522 -10.15 -6.91 -1.42
CA TRP A 522 -11.48 -7.24 -0.92
C TRP A 522 -11.46 -8.32 0.18
N TYR A 523 -10.62 -9.35 0.04
CA TYR A 523 -10.45 -10.32 1.12
C TYR A 523 -9.82 -9.71 2.36
N HIS A 524 -8.85 -8.81 2.20
CA HIS A 524 -8.22 -8.13 3.33
C HIS A 524 -9.21 -7.26 4.11
N HIS A 525 -9.96 -6.40 3.42
CA HIS A 525 -10.85 -5.42 4.07
C HIS A 525 -12.21 -6.00 4.47
N TYR A 526 -12.76 -6.90 3.65
CA TYR A 526 -14.15 -7.30 3.76
C TYR A 526 -14.34 -8.81 3.89
N SER A 527 -13.25 -9.60 3.86
CA SER A 527 -13.28 -11.07 3.92
C SER A 527 -14.20 -11.72 2.88
N ARG A 528 -14.46 -11.03 1.76
CA ARG A 528 -15.34 -11.50 0.67
C ARG A 528 -14.97 -10.82 -0.65
N VAL A 529 -15.58 -11.29 -1.72
CA VAL A 529 -15.45 -10.74 -3.08
C VAL A 529 -16.82 -10.32 -3.62
N PRO A 530 -16.89 -9.62 -4.77
CA PRO A 530 -18.16 -9.25 -5.38
C PRO A 530 -19.02 -10.46 -5.71
N GLY A 531 -20.34 -10.30 -5.64
CA GLY A 531 -21.28 -11.34 -6.03
C GLY A 531 -21.20 -11.69 -7.52
N ASP A 532 -21.84 -12.79 -7.90
CA ASP A 532 -21.78 -13.37 -9.25
C ASP A 532 -22.22 -12.44 -10.39
N SER A 533 -23.11 -11.49 -10.09
CA SER A 533 -23.66 -10.51 -11.03
C SER A 533 -22.86 -9.20 -11.07
N SER A 534 -21.74 -9.11 -10.36
CA SER A 534 -20.93 -7.89 -10.33
C SER A 534 -20.32 -7.60 -11.70
N TRP A 535 -20.34 -6.33 -12.08
CA TRP A 535 -19.76 -5.83 -13.33
C TRP A 535 -18.26 -6.15 -13.46
N VAL A 536 -17.55 -6.32 -12.33
CA VAL A 536 -16.09 -6.55 -12.33
C VAL A 536 -15.72 -7.82 -13.10
N TRP A 537 -16.57 -8.84 -13.06
CA TRP A 537 -16.32 -10.12 -13.75
C TRP A 537 -16.43 -9.98 -15.26
N ALA A 538 -17.31 -9.10 -15.74
CA ALA A 538 -17.45 -8.81 -17.18
C ALA A 538 -16.43 -7.79 -17.68
N TYR A 539 -15.95 -6.90 -16.80
CA TYR A 539 -15.05 -5.81 -17.18
C TYR A 539 -13.61 -6.28 -17.38
N PHE A 540 -13.06 -7.05 -16.45
CA PHE A 540 -11.68 -7.48 -16.50
C PHE A 540 -11.52 -8.73 -17.38
N PRO A 541 -10.45 -8.86 -18.18
CA PRO A 541 -10.33 -9.93 -19.18
C PRO A 541 -10.39 -11.36 -18.64
N ASP A 542 -9.97 -11.60 -17.39
CA ASP A 542 -9.95 -12.94 -16.76
C ASP A 542 -11.04 -13.11 -15.69
N GLY A 543 -12.14 -12.36 -15.79
CA GLY A 543 -13.16 -12.33 -14.74
C GLY A 543 -13.84 -13.66 -14.47
N ASP A 544 -14.20 -14.44 -15.50
CA ASP A 544 -14.82 -15.76 -15.33
C ASP A 544 -13.88 -16.79 -14.66
N MET A 545 -12.60 -16.75 -15.05
CA MET A 545 -11.56 -17.55 -14.41
C MET A 545 -11.43 -17.19 -12.93
N TRP A 546 -11.33 -15.90 -12.61
CA TRP A 546 -11.22 -15.44 -11.23
C TRP A 546 -12.45 -15.75 -10.40
N LYS A 547 -13.65 -15.54 -10.95
CA LYS A 547 -14.92 -15.88 -10.31
C LYS A 547 -14.98 -17.36 -9.94
N SER A 548 -14.55 -18.24 -10.85
CA SER A 548 -14.46 -19.67 -10.59
C SER A 548 -13.41 -19.99 -9.51
N ALA A 549 -12.23 -19.37 -9.60
CA ALA A 549 -11.14 -19.59 -8.66
C ALA A 549 -11.48 -19.16 -7.23
N VAL A 550 -12.15 -18.01 -7.04
CA VAL A 550 -12.56 -17.53 -5.71
C VAL A 550 -13.68 -18.40 -5.12
N SER A 551 -14.58 -18.95 -5.95
CA SER A 551 -15.59 -19.91 -5.51
C SER A 551 -14.96 -21.21 -4.97
N ILE A 552 -13.92 -21.71 -5.64
CA ILE A 552 -13.25 -22.97 -5.27
C ILE A 552 -12.24 -22.79 -4.12
N PHE A 553 -11.40 -21.76 -4.19
CA PHE A 553 -10.24 -21.60 -3.32
C PHE A 553 -10.39 -20.50 -2.25
N GLY A 554 -11.45 -19.70 -2.31
CA GLY A 554 -11.67 -18.57 -1.41
C GLY A 554 -10.49 -17.59 -1.44
N LYS A 555 -10.02 -17.19 -0.25
CA LYS A 555 -8.86 -16.31 -0.07
C LYS A 555 -7.55 -16.82 -0.67
N ASN A 556 -7.44 -18.13 -0.92
CA ASN A 556 -6.23 -18.74 -1.50
C ASN A 556 -6.21 -18.70 -3.03
N ALA A 557 -7.23 -18.14 -3.68
CA ALA A 557 -7.34 -18.11 -5.14
C ALA A 557 -6.11 -17.46 -5.79
N ILE A 558 -5.60 -16.35 -5.24
CA ILE A 558 -4.44 -15.65 -5.80
C ILE A 558 -3.20 -16.56 -5.83
N THR A 559 -2.87 -17.19 -4.71
CA THR A 559 -1.75 -18.14 -4.64
C THR A 559 -1.94 -19.33 -5.57
N LYS A 560 -3.15 -19.90 -5.63
CA LYS A 560 -3.42 -21.10 -6.45
C LYS A 560 -3.37 -20.82 -7.94
N VAL A 561 -3.93 -19.70 -8.39
CA VAL A 561 -3.91 -19.31 -9.80
C VAL A 561 -2.52 -18.82 -10.21
N SER A 562 -1.81 -18.05 -9.39
CA SER A 562 -0.47 -17.56 -9.72
C SER A 562 0.60 -18.67 -9.80
N GLN A 563 0.45 -19.75 -9.03
CA GLN A 563 1.41 -20.85 -8.99
C GLN A 563 1.68 -21.48 -10.36
N GLN A 564 0.68 -21.59 -11.24
CA GLN A 564 0.87 -22.18 -12.56
C GLN A 564 1.83 -21.35 -13.44
N TYR A 565 1.74 -20.02 -13.35
CA TYR A 565 2.55 -19.09 -14.13
C TYR A 565 3.97 -18.89 -13.58
N ILE A 566 4.17 -19.06 -12.26
CA ILE A 566 5.50 -18.98 -11.64
C ILE A 566 6.39 -20.15 -12.08
N VAL A 567 5.80 -21.33 -12.30
CA VAL A 567 6.55 -22.52 -12.73
C VAL A 567 7.02 -22.37 -14.18
N GLU A 568 6.19 -21.78 -15.04
CA GLU A 568 6.50 -21.54 -16.45
C GLU A 568 7.66 -20.56 -16.61
N GLU A 569 7.65 -19.43 -15.89
CA GLU A 569 8.75 -18.43 -15.90
C GLU A 569 10.11 -18.95 -15.42
N ARG A 570 10.16 -20.10 -14.73
CA ARG A 570 11.42 -20.71 -14.30
C ARG A 570 11.97 -21.73 -15.28
N ARG A 571 11.17 -22.12 -16.29
CA ARG A 571 11.57 -23.08 -17.33
C ARG A 571 12.18 -22.38 -18.55
N ASP A 572 11.74 -21.15 -18.81
CA ASP A 572 12.34 -20.20 -19.74
C ASP A 572 13.55 -19.49 -19.09
#